data_AF-A0A2C9LWK3-F1
#
_entry.id   AF-A0A2C9LWK3-F1
#
_cell.length_a   1.000
_cell.length_b   1.000
_cell.length_c   1.000
_cell.angle_alpha   90.00
_cell.angle_beta   90.00
_cell.angle_gamma   90.00
#
_symmetry.space_group_name_H-M   'P 1'
#
loop_
_entity.id
_entity.type
_entity.pdbx_description
1 polymer ?
#
loop_
_entity_poly.entity_id
_entity_poly.type
_entity_poly.pdbx_seq_one_letter_code
_entity_poly.pdbx_strand_id
1 'polypeptide(L)'
;NESINIVFLGMAISDFCVNILSVWFTVTCSINESNPPNFPFEPLSFLVMTAVIPKFFFINSTCWLTALVAIMRCLCVVLPFKVGVLFTPRRTAVLTIVVFAFFVFLYSTAYFRNEFVLVFFPEINASLYIMVEYSKGAVIDDTVYYLGFVAMPMVNMFIVICCTLILVIKVKASVNWRNIAQSGKSFSMEKKSVPVTGRESVTKEGKLTKMVVTITSVFIACNMPNNLVIMARSFEPEFSERGKYQFIFIMIHDVMYILETVNSS
;
A
#
# COMPACT_ATOMS: atom_id res chain seq x y z
N ASN A 1 10.81 9.10 -18.00
CA ASN A 1 10.36 9.79 -16.76
C ASN A 1 11.23 9.36 -15.61
N GLU A 2 12.36 10.02 -15.40
CA GLU A 2 13.27 9.75 -14.28
C GLU A 2 12.56 9.88 -12.92
N SER A 3 11.63 10.83 -12.79
CA SER A 3 10.81 11.02 -11.59
C SER A 3 10.02 9.76 -11.19
N ILE A 4 9.46 9.04 -12.17
CA ILE A 4 8.68 7.82 -11.89
C ILE A 4 9.61 6.68 -11.46
N ASN A 5 10.80 6.58 -12.04
CA ASN A 5 11.78 5.56 -11.66
C ASN A 5 12.24 5.72 -10.20
N ILE A 6 12.33 6.96 -9.70
CA ILE A 6 12.65 7.22 -8.29
C ILE A 6 11.55 6.66 -7.36
N VAL A 7 10.29 6.87 -7.71
CA VAL A 7 9.17 6.31 -6.93
C VAL A 7 9.14 4.78 -7.03
N PHE A 8 9.41 4.21 -8.21
CA PHE A 8 9.55 2.75 -8.36
C PHE A 8 10.69 2.18 -7.51
N LEU A 9 11.83 2.87 -7.44
CA LEU A 9 12.92 2.47 -6.55
C LEU A 9 12.49 2.49 -5.09
N GLY A 10 11.78 3.53 -4.66
CA GLY A 10 11.21 3.61 -3.32
C GLY A 10 10.25 2.46 -3.01
N MET A 11 9.34 2.15 -3.94
CA MET A 11 8.43 1.00 -3.79
C MET A 11 9.21 -0.32 -3.72
N ALA A 12 10.18 -0.55 -4.60
CA ALA A 12 10.99 -1.76 -4.57
C ALA A 12 11.77 -1.95 -3.26
N ILE A 13 12.33 -0.86 -2.70
CA ILE A 13 13.00 -0.90 -1.38
C ILE A 13 11.99 -1.28 -0.29
N SER A 14 10.82 -0.64 -0.30
CA SER A 14 9.77 -0.89 0.68
C SER A 14 9.26 -2.34 0.60
N ASP A 15 8.98 -2.83 -0.61
CA ASP A 15 8.50 -4.18 -0.87
C ASP A 15 9.54 -5.25 -0.49
N PHE A 16 10.83 -4.97 -0.72
CA PHE A 16 11.91 -5.83 -0.25
C PHE A 16 11.94 -5.90 1.30
N CYS A 17 11.78 -4.77 1.98
CA CYS A 17 11.69 -4.75 3.45
C CYS A 17 10.44 -5.48 3.97
N VAL A 18 9.29 -5.32 3.31
CA VAL A 18 8.07 -6.08 3.63
C VAL A 18 8.34 -7.58 3.54
N ASN A 19 8.98 -8.05 2.46
CA ASN A 19 9.30 -9.46 2.28
C ASN A 19 10.26 -10.00 3.36
N ILE A 20 11.27 -9.23 3.76
CA ILE A 20 12.15 -9.61 4.87
C ILE A 20 11.36 -9.75 6.18
N LEU A 21 10.50 -8.78 6.49
CA LEU A 21 9.69 -8.79 7.71
C LEU A 21 8.64 -9.89 7.70
N SER A 22 8.13 -10.23 6.52
CA SER A 22 7.28 -11.38 6.27
C SER A 22 8.01 -12.70 6.61
N VAL A 23 9.25 -12.88 6.12
CA VAL A 23 10.06 -14.06 6.50
C VAL A 23 10.31 -14.08 8.01
N TRP A 24 10.60 -12.92 8.62
CA TRP A 24 10.79 -12.79 10.08
C TRP A 24 9.52 -13.16 10.87
N PHE A 25 8.35 -12.75 10.39
CA PHE A 25 7.05 -13.13 10.96
C PHE A 25 6.89 -14.65 10.96
N THR A 26 7.14 -15.32 9.83
CA THR A 26 7.05 -16.78 9.74
C THR A 26 8.01 -17.49 10.69
N VAL A 27 9.27 -17.02 10.77
CA VAL A 27 10.26 -17.57 11.72
C VAL A 27 9.78 -17.42 13.16
N THR A 28 9.23 -16.26 13.51
CA THR A 28 8.70 -15.99 14.86
C THR A 28 7.51 -16.88 15.19
N CYS A 29 6.60 -17.13 14.23
CA CYS A 29 5.51 -18.09 14.38
C CYS A 29 6.03 -19.51 14.61
N SER A 30 7.05 -19.96 13.87
CA SER A 30 7.63 -21.29 14.08
C SER A 30 8.33 -21.43 15.44
N ILE A 31 8.97 -20.37 15.94
CA ILE A 31 9.53 -20.32 17.30
C ILE A 31 8.43 -20.45 18.34
N ASN A 32 7.31 -19.74 18.15
CA ASN A 32 6.14 -19.84 19.01
C ASN A 32 5.58 -21.27 19.05
N GLU A 33 5.38 -21.91 17.90
CA GLU A 33 4.89 -23.29 17.82
C GLU A 33 5.85 -24.29 18.46
N SER A 34 7.16 -24.06 18.31
CA SER A 34 8.18 -24.92 18.92
C SER A 34 8.28 -24.75 20.44
N ASN A 35 7.69 -23.69 21.00
CA ASN A 35 7.65 -23.32 22.40
C ASN A 35 8.96 -23.65 23.18
N PRO A 36 10.09 -23.03 22.81
CA PRO A 36 11.36 -23.35 23.43
C PRO A 36 11.33 -23.08 24.95
N PRO A 37 11.91 -23.97 25.76
CA PRO A 37 11.93 -23.79 27.21
C PRO A 37 12.66 -22.48 27.55
N ASN A 38 12.03 -21.65 28.38
CA ASN A 38 12.51 -20.34 28.85
C ASN A 38 12.38 -19.15 27.87
N PHE A 39 11.49 -19.20 26.87
CA PHE A 39 11.20 -17.98 26.10
C PHE A 39 10.51 -16.93 27.00
N PRO A 40 11.12 -15.75 27.20
CA PRO A 40 10.66 -14.83 28.25
C PRO A 40 9.51 -13.92 27.80
N PHE A 41 9.12 -13.91 26.52
CA PHE A 41 8.09 -13.02 25.98
C PHE A 41 6.81 -13.77 25.66
N GLU A 42 5.67 -13.10 25.82
CA GLU A 42 4.43 -13.57 25.21
C GLU A 42 4.56 -13.56 23.68
N PRO A 43 4.26 -14.67 22.99
CA PRO A 43 4.50 -14.81 21.57
C PRO A 43 3.82 -13.76 20.69
N LEU A 44 2.56 -13.44 20.99
CA LEU A 44 1.79 -12.42 20.26
C LEU A 44 2.43 -11.04 20.42
N SER A 45 2.75 -10.67 21.66
CA SER A 45 3.39 -9.39 21.99
C SER A 45 4.74 -9.21 21.29
N PHE A 46 5.57 -10.25 21.29
CA PHE A 46 6.87 -10.26 20.60
C PHE A 46 6.73 -10.15 19.08
N LEU A 47 5.79 -10.89 18.50
CA LEU A 47 5.52 -10.89 17.07
C LEU A 47 4.97 -9.54 16.59
N VAL A 48 4.04 -8.94 17.35
CA VAL A 48 3.45 -7.65 17.00
C VAL A 48 4.53 -6.57 16.91
N MET A 49 5.43 -6.52 17.89
CA MET A 49 6.42 -5.44 17.95
C MET A 49 7.58 -5.60 16.98
N THR A 50 8.02 -6.83 16.73
CA THR A 50 9.21 -7.10 15.90
C THR A 50 8.89 -7.32 14.43
N ALA A 51 7.70 -7.81 14.10
CA ALA A 51 7.31 -8.13 12.73
C ALA A 51 6.17 -7.25 12.23
N VAL A 52 5.06 -7.17 12.98
CA VAL A 52 3.81 -6.58 12.48
C VAL A 52 3.90 -5.05 12.36
N ILE A 53 4.31 -4.33 13.40
CA ILE A 53 4.41 -2.86 13.37
C ILE A 53 5.40 -2.37 12.29
N PRO A 54 6.64 -2.89 12.20
CA PRO A 54 7.55 -2.50 11.12
C PRO A 54 6.98 -2.83 9.73
N LYS A 55 6.29 -3.96 9.59
CA LYS A 55 5.69 -4.37 8.31
C LYS A 55 4.61 -3.38 7.87
N PHE A 56 3.74 -2.95 8.79
CA PHE A 56 2.72 -1.94 8.50
C PHE A 56 3.32 -0.60 8.05
N PHE A 57 4.47 -0.19 8.62
CA PHE A 57 5.18 1.00 8.17
C PHE A 57 5.56 0.93 6.68
N PHE A 58 6.18 -0.16 6.25
CA PHE A 58 6.59 -0.32 4.85
C PHE A 58 5.39 -0.52 3.92
N ILE A 59 4.39 -1.30 4.31
CA ILE A 59 3.16 -1.47 3.51
C ILE A 59 2.51 -0.12 3.24
N ASN A 60 2.28 0.68 4.28
CA ASN A 60 1.61 1.97 4.12
C ASN A 60 2.45 2.94 3.30
N SER A 61 3.78 2.90 3.44
CA SER A 61 4.69 3.64 2.56
C SER A 61 4.52 3.24 1.09
N THR A 62 4.53 1.93 0.77
CA THR A 62 4.28 1.42 -0.60
C THR A 62 2.92 1.86 -1.13
N CYS A 63 1.86 1.78 -0.30
CA CYS A 63 0.51 2.18 -0.68
C CYS A 63 0.46 3.67 -1.11
N TRP A 64 1.06 4.56 -0.32
CA TRP A 64 1.10 5.99 -0.61
C TRP A 64 2.03 6.34 -1.79
N LEU A 65 3.14 5.64 -1.96
CA LEU A 65 3.97 5.75 -3.16
C LEU A 65 3.20 5.29 -4.41
N THR A 66 2.34 4.28 -4.28
CA THR A 66 1.49 3.82 -5.39
C THR A 66 0.43 4.87 -5.72
N ALA A 67 -0.17 5.53 -4.73
CA ALA A 67 -1.05 6.67 -4.96
C ALA A 67 -0.32 7.82 -5.66
N LEU A 68 0.93 8.12 -5.29
CA LEU A 68 1.75 9.11 -5.98
C LEU A 68 1.99 8.72 -7.44
N VAL A 69 2.26 7.44 -7.75
CA VAL A 69 2.34 6.96 -9.13
C VAL A 69 1.02 7.13 -9.85
N ALA A 70 -0.11 6.76 -9.24
CA ALA A 70 -1.44 6.90 -9.84
C ALA A 70 -1.76 8.36 -10.18
N ILE A 71 -1.45 9.30 -9.27
CA ILE A 71 -1.60 10.75 -9.49
C ILE A 71 -0.70 11.22 -10.65
N MET A 72 0.58 10.85 -10.65
CA MET A 72 1.50 11.21 -11.72
C MET A 72 1.00 10.71 -13.08
N ARG A 73 0.53 9.46 -13.15
CA ARG A 73 -0.02 8.86 -14.39
C ARG A 73 -1.30 9.53 -14.83
N CYS A 74 -2.21 9.83 -13.90
CA CYS A 74 -3.45 10.54 -14.18
C CYS A 74 -3.15 11.95 -14.74
N LEU A 75 -2.23 12.69 -14.11
CA LEU A 75 -1.82 14.02 -14.55
C LEU A 75 -1.08 14.02 -15.89
N CYS A 76 -0.30 12.97 -16.21
CA CYS A 76 0.26 12.82 -17.55
C CYS A 76 -0.81 12.75 -18.65
N VAL A 77 -1.99 12.18 -18.35
CA VAL A 77 -3.10 12.07 -19.31
C VAL A 77 -3.95 13.33 -19.33
N VAL A 78 -4.24 13.93 -18.17
CA VAL A 78 -5.11 15.11 -18.08
C VAL A 78 -4.38 16.41 -18.43
N LEU A 79 -3.12 16.55 -18.02
CA LEU A 79 -2.31 17.77 -18.12
C LEU A 79 -0.85 17.47 -18.52
N PRO A 80 -0.60 16.95 -19.75
CA PRO A 80 0.73 16.48 -20.18
C PRO A 80 1.82 17.56 -20.12
N PHE A 81 1.48 18.84 -20.32
CA PHE A 81 2.44 19.94 -20.29
C PHE A 81 2.81 20.39 -18.87
N LYS A 82 1.93 20.18 -17.87
CA LYS A 82 2.19 20.61 -16.48
C LYS A 82 2.90 19.54 -15.65
N VAL A 83 2.74 18.26 -15.99
CA VAL A 83 3.29 17.16 -15.17
C VAL A 83 4.82 17.20 -15.07
N GLY A 84 5.52 17.55 -16.16
CA GLY A 84 6.98 17.64 -16.17
C GLY A 84 7.53 18.81 -15.36
N VAL A 85 6.75 19.88 -15.20
CA VAL A 85 7.09 21.05 -14.37
C VAL A 85 6.74 20.80 -12.90
N LEU A 86 5.64 20.09 -12.65
CA LEU A 86 5.16 19.77 -11.31
C LEU A 86 6.07 18.71 -10.63
N PHE A 87 6.35 17.61 -11.33
CA PHE A 87 7.13 16.46 -10.84
C PHE A 87 8.53 16.38 -11.44
N THR A 88 9.39 17.30 -11.03
CA THR A 88 10.82 17.21 -11.35
C THR A 88 11.50 16.11 -10.51
N PRO A 89 12.58 15.48 -11.00
CA PRO A 89 13.22 14.35 -10.31
C PRO A 89 13.61 14.65 -8.87
N ARG A 90 14.14 15.87 -8.62
CA ARG A 90 14.50 16.33 -7.27
C ARG A 90 13.29 16.45 -6.35
N ARG A 91 12.18 17.02 -6.84
CA ARG A 91 10.95 17.15 -6.04
C ARG A 91 10.34 15.79 -5.75
N THR A 92 10.35 14.88 -6.72
CA THR A 92 9.85 13.52 -6.53
C THR A 92 10.70 12.73 -5.54
N ALA A 93 12.03 12.86 -5.57
CA ALA A 93 12.90 12.27 -4.57
C ALA A 93 12.60 12.81 -3.15
N VAL A 94 12.44 14.12 -3.01
CA VAL A 94 12.06 14.74 -1.72
C VAL A 94 10.71 14.24 -1.25
N LEU A 95 9.70 14.17 -2.13
CA LEU A 95 8.38 13.62 -1.80
C LEU A 95 8.45 12.16 -1.33
N THR A 96 9.23 11.31 -2.02
CA THR A 96 9.43 9.92 -1.61
C THR A 96 10.07 9.82 -0.22
N ILE A 97 11.11 10.61 0.05
CA ILE A 97 11.77 10.64 1.37
C ILE A 97 10.81 11.14 2.45
N VAL A 98 10.02 12.18 2.16
CA VAL A 98 9.02 12.74 3.09
C VAL A 98 7.94 11.71 3.41
N VAL A 99 7.48 10.92 2.44
CA VAL A 99 6.52 9.82 2.68
C VAL A 99 7.10 8.81 3.66
N PHE A 100 8.34 8.36 3.46
CA PHE A 100 8.98 7.45 4.40
C PHE A 100 9.15 8.08 5.79
N ALA A 101 9.67 9.31 5.88
CA ALA A 101 9.86 9.99 7.15
C ALA A 101 8.55 10.19 7.93
N PHE A 102 7.47 10.50 7.20
CA PHE A 102 6.14 10.67 7.78
C PHE A 102 5.62 9.36 8.39
N PHE A 103 5.72 8.24 7.67
CA PHE A 103 5.30 6.96 8.21
C PHE A 103 6.22 6.45 9.32
N VAL A 104 7.53 6.70 9.26
CA VAL A 104 8.44 6.39 10.39
C VAL A 104 7.96 7.11 11.64
N PHE A 105 7.66 8.40 11.54
CA PHE A 105 7.14 9.17 12.67
C PHE A 105 5.80 8.60 13.18
N LEU A 106 4.83 8.38 12.30
CA LEU A 106 3.52 7.85 12.69
C LEU A 106 3.57 6.47 13.35
N TYR A 107 4.38 5.54 12.85
CA TYR A 107 4.46 4.19 13.42
C TYR A 107 5.44 4.11 14.60
N SER A 108 6.38 5.05 14.72
CA SER A 108 7.27 5.12 15.89
C SER A 108 6.50 5.40 17.19
N THR A 109 5.37 6.11 17.13
CA THR A 109 4.54 6.36 18.33
C THR A 109 3.99 5.07 18.92
N ALA A 110 3.73 4.05 18.11
CA ALA A 110 3.32 2.73 18.59
C ALA A 110 4.38 2.09 19.51
N TYR A 111 5.68 2.38 19.31
CA TYR A 111 6.73 1.89 20.22
C TYR A 111 6.82 2.67 21.52
N PHE A 112 6.47 3.96 21.51
CA PHE A 112 6.44 4.78 22.73
C PHE A 112 5.19 4.53 23.58
N ARG A 113 4.10 4.05 22.95
CA ARG A 113 2.83 3.73 23.59
C ARG A 113 2.82 2.39 24.34
N ASN A 114 3.63 1.43 23.89
CA ASN A 114 3.62 0.08 24.44
C ASN A 114 4.84 -0.16 25.33
N GLU A 115 4.62 -0.74 26.51
CA GLU A 115 5.67 -1.19 27.44
C GLU A 115 5.57 -2.71 27.63
N PHE A 116 6.73 -3.36 27.76
CA PHE A 116 6.77 -4.76 28.20
C PHE A 116 6.66 -4.84 29.71
N VAL A 117 5.55 -5.36 30.21
CA VAL A 117 5.32 -5.62 31.63
C VAL A 117 5.46 -7.11 31.89
N LEU A 118 6.20 -7.47 32.94
CA LEU A 118 6.33 -8.86 33.37
C LEU A 118 5.06 -9.28 34.11
N VAL A 119 4.35 -10.27 33.58
CA VAL A 119 3.11 -10.81 34.18
C VAL A 119 3.26 -12.30 34.45
N PHE A 120 2.88 -12.72 35.65
CA PHE A 120 2.87 -14.13 36.04
C PHE A 120 1.60 -14.80 35.54
N PHE A 121 1.76 -15.86 34.74
CA PHE A 121 0.66 -16.68 34.25
C PHE A 121 0.55 -17.96 35.09
N PRO A 122 -0.52 -18.12 35.89
CA PRO A 122 -0.69 -19.30 36.74
C PRO A 122 -0.82 -20.60 35.93
N GLU A 123 -1.36 -20.52 34.71
CA GLU A 123 -1.65 -21.67 33.85
C GLU A 123 -0.39 -22.38 33.34
N ILE A 124 0.68 -21.61 33.11
CA ILE A 124 1.99 -22.10 32.63
C ILE A 124 3.06 -22.02 33.71
N ASN A 125 2.70 -21.57 34.92
CA ASN A 125 3.58 -21.36 36.06
C ASN A 125 4.87 -20.58 35.72
N ALA A 126 4.74 -19.56 34.86
CA ALA A 126 5.85 -18.80 34.32
C ALA A 126 5.52 -17.30 34.27
N SER A 127 6.54 -16.46 34.41
CA SER A 127 6.42 -15.01 34.19
C SER A 127 6.84 -14.67 32.77
N LEU A 128 5.94 -14.03 32.01
CA LEU A 128 6.20 -13.63 30.64
C LEU A 128 6.08 -12.11 30.50
N TYR A 129 6.91 -11.52 29.65
CA TYR A 129 6.79 -10.13 29.24
C TYR A 129 5.65 -9.98 28.22
N ILE A 130 4.62 -9.23 28.61
CA ILE A 130 3.47 -8.91 27.76
C ILE A 130 3.51 -7.43 27.37
N MET A 131 3.05 -7.12 26.17
CA MET A 131 2.84 -5.75 25.73
C MET A 131 1.58 -5.20 26.38
N VAL A 132 1.76 -4.13 27.15
CA VAL A 132 0.67 -3.36 27.76
C VAL A 132 0.75 -1.92 27.28
N GLU A 133 -0.42 -1.35 27.07
CA GLU A 133 -0.60 0.01 26.62
C GLU A 133 -0.45 1.00 27.78
N TYR A 134 0.32 2.07 27.57
CA TYR A 134 0.59 3.07 28.59
C TYR A 134 -0.62 3.99 28.82
N SER A 135 -1.08 4.11 30.08
CA SER A 135 -2.31 4.88 30.42
C SER A 135 -2.14 6.42 30.37
N LYS A 136 -0.90 6.96 30.42
CA LYS A 136 -0.69 8.42 30.48
C LYS A 136 -0.54 9.03 29.09
N GLY A 137 -1.38 10.02 28.78
CA GLY A 137 -1.34 10.77 27.51
C GLY A 137 -2.28 10.23 26.42
N ALA A 138 -3.17 9.29 26.78
CA ALA A 138 -4.02 8.50 25.89
C ALA A 138 -4.69 9.29 24.77
N VAL A 139 -5.15 10.53 24.99
CA VAL A 139 -5.89 11.28 23.95
C VAL A 139 -5.03 11.63 22.74
N ILE A 140 -3.80 12.10 22.95
CA ILE A 140 -2.91 12.48 21.83
C ILE A 140 -2.42 11.23 21.11
N ASP A 141 -2.13 10.19 21.89
CA ASP A 141 -1.58 8.93 21.38
C ASP A 141 -2.63 8.11 20.60
N ASP A 142 -3.85 8.02 21.12
CA ASP A 142 -4.99 7.43 20.42
C ASP A 142 -5.26 8.16 19.10
N THR A 143 -5.21 9.49 19.10
CA THR A 143 -5.44 10.27 17.89
C THR A 143 -4.41 9.94 16.80
N VAL A 144 -3.13 9.83 17.16
CA VAL A 144 -2.08 9.46 16.21
C VAL A 144 -2.23 8.01 15.73
N TYR A 145 -2.61 7.10 16.63
CA TYR A 145 -2.89 5.71 16.29
C TYR A 145 -4.05 5.59 15.29
N TYR A 146 -5.20 6.22 15.56
CA TYR A 146 -6.35 6.22 14.65
C TYR A 146 -6.01 6.88 13.32
N LEU A 147 -5.23 7.96 13.34
CA LEU A 147 -4.77 8.63 12.12
C LEU A 147 -3.94 7.67 11.25
N GLY A 148 -2.95 6.99 11.84
CA GLY A 148 -2.03 6.10 11.12
C GLY A 148 -2.67 4.78 10.68
N PHE A 149 -3.42 4.11 11.55
CA PHE A 149 -3.93 2.75 11.31
C PHE A 149 -5.32 2.71 10.65
N VAL A 150 -6.10 3.80 10.70
CA VAL A 150 -7.47 3.83 10.15
C VAL A 150 -7.62 4.89 9.08
N ALA A 151 -7.37 6.16 9.41
CA ALA A 151 -7.68 7.27 8.51
C ALA A 151 -6.78 7.28 7.27
N MET A 152 -5.46 7.10 7.43
CA MET A 152 -4.50 7.14 6.32
C MET A 152 -4.73 6.04 5.27
N PRO A 153 -4.96 4.77 5.63
CA PRO A 153 -5.35 3.73 4.67
C PRO A 153 -6.62 4.06 3.88
N MET A 154 -7.66 4.56 4.57
CA MET A 154 -8.93 4.94 3.93
C MET A 154 -8.75 6.10 2.93
N VAL A 155 -8.01 7.13 3.32
CA VAL A 155 -7.69 8.27 2.44
C VAL A 155 -6.91 7.80 1.22
N ASN A 156 -5.90 6.94 1.41
CA ASN A 156 -5.13 6.37 0.32
C ASN A 156 -6.02 5.60 -0.67
N MET A 157 -6.90 4.74 -0.16
CA MET A 157 -7.83 3.98 -1.00
C MET A 157 -8.71 4.90 -1.84
N PHE A 158 -9.28 5.95 -1.22
CA PHE A 158 -10.11 6.93 -1.91
C PHE A 158 -9.33 7.63 -3.03
N ILE A 159 -8.12 8.11 -2.75
CA ILE A 159 -7.25 8.78 -3.72
C ILE A 159 -6.98 7.86 -4.93
N VAL A 160 -6.63 6.60 -4.70
CA VAL A 160 -6.30 5.68 -5.79
C VAL A 160 -7.53 5.32 -6.62
N ILE A 161 -8.69 5.11 -5.99
CA ILE A 161 -9.96 4.89 -6.70
C ILE A 161 -10.28 6.09 -7.59
N CYS A 162 -10.24 7.31 -7.05
CA CYS A 162 -10.52 8.52 -7.81
C CYS A 162 -9.53 8.70 -8.98
N CYS A 163 -8.22 8.55 -8.74
CA CYS A 163 -7.21 8.65 -9.79
C CYS A 163 -7.42 7.62 -10.89
N THR A 164 -7.77 6.39 -10.52
CA THR A 164 -8.06 5.31 -11.46
C THR A 164 -9.29 5.62 -12.30
N LEU A 165 -10.39 6.06 -11.69
CA LEU A 165 -11.63 6.42 -12.41
C LEU A 165 -11.37 7.55 -13.41
N ILE A 166 -10.70 8.62 -12.99
CA ILE A 166 -10.36 9.74 -13.89
C ILE A 166 -9.51 9.24 -15.05
N LEU A 167 -8.50 8.42 -14.76
CA LEU A 167 -7.63 7.87 -15.78
C LEU A 167 -8.43 7.02 -16.78
N VAL A 168 -9.27 6.10 -16.32
CA VAL A 168 -10.10 5.23 -17.18
C VAL A 168 -11.03 6.06 -18.06
N ILE A 169 -11.70 7.07 -17.50
CA ILE A 169 -12.61 7.94 -18.24
C ILE A 169 -11.86 8.70 -19.34
N LYS A 170 -10.72 9.31 -19.01
CA LYS A 170 -9.94 10.13 -19.94
C LYS A 170 -9.30 9.28 -21.04
N VAL A 171 -8.83 8.09 -20.71
CA VAL A 171 -8.29 7.13 -21.68
C VAL A 171 -9.39 6.64 -22.62
N LYS A 172 -10.56 6.25 -22.11
CA LYS A 172 -11.72 5.85 -22.94
C LYS A 172 -12.17 6.98 -23.86
N ALA A 173 -12.24 8.21 -23.35
CA ALA A 173 -12.56 9.38 -24.16
C ALA A 173 -11.55 9.54 -25.30
N SER A 174 -10.25 9.54 -24.98
CA SER A 174 -9.18 9.67 -25.98
C SER A 174 -9.24 8.59 -27.06
N VAL A 175 -9.56 7.33 -26.69
CA VAL A 175 -9.73 6.23 -27.65
C VAL A 175 -10.97 6.45 -28.52
N ASN A 176 -12.10 6.86 -27.93
CA ASN A 176 -13.34 7.10 -28.67
C ASN A 176 -13.20 8.26 -29.68
N TRP A 177 -12.60 9.38 -29.25
CA TRP A 177 -12.26 10.50 -30.14
C TRP A 177 -11.40 10.06 -31.32
N ARG A 178 -10.42 9.18 -31.07
CA ARG A 178 -9.53 8.67 -32.11
C ARG A 178 -10.23 7.69 -33.07
N ASN A 179 -11.12 6.85 -32.56
CA ASN A 179 -11.94 5.96 -33.39
C ASN A 179 -12.85 6.76 -34.31
N ILE A 180 -13.49 7.82 -33.81
CA ILE A 180 -14.34 8.73 -34.59
C ILE A 180 -13.52 9.47 -35.66
N ALA A 181 -12.33 9.98 -35.30
CA ALA A 181 -11.43 10.66 -36.22
C ALA A 181 -10.86 9.73 -37.32
N GLN A 182 -10.76 8.43 -37.05
CA GLN A 182 -10.35 7.42 -38.03
C GLN A 182 -11.52 6.92 -38.89
N SER A 183 -12.73 6.79 -38.34
CA SER A 183 -13.92 6.42 -39.11
C SER A 183 -14.40 7.52 -40.05
N GLY A 184 -14.04 8.79 -39.79
CA GLY A 184 -14.29 9.92 -40.69
C GLY A 184 -13.39 9.98 -41.93
N LYS A 185 -12.39 9.09 -42.09
CA LYS A 185 -11.50 9.03 -43.27
C LYS A 185 -11.96 8.02 -44.33
N SER A 186 -13.26 7.80 -44.50
CA SER A 186 -13.80 6.98 -45.59
C SER A 186 -14.26 7.78 -46.81
N PHE A 187 -13.91 9.07 -46.92
CA PHE A 187 -14.23 9.86 -48.11
C PHE A 187 -13.07 10.75 -48.57
N SER A 188 -12.10 10.17 -49.26
CA SER A 188 -11.46 10.75 -50.46
C SER A 188 -10.27 9.91 -50.89
N MET A 189 -10.36 9.42 -52.12
CA MET A 189 -9.33 8.74 -52.89
C MET A 189 -8.08 9.64 -53.07
N GLU A 190 -6.91 9.00 -53.03
CA GLU A 190 -5.68 9.35 -53.76
C GLU A 190 -4.87 10.62 -53.39
N LYS A 191 -3.72 10.44 -52.72
CA LYS A 191 -2.39 10.80 -53.27
C LYS A 191 -1.22 10.32 -52.39
N LYS A 192 -0.12 10.03 -53.09
CA LYS A 192 1.17 9.45 -52.67
C LYS A 192 1.88 10.14 -51.50
N SER A 193 2.73 9.31 -50.87
CA SER A 193 3.98 9.59 -50.12
C SER A 193 3.90 10.35 -48.79
N VAL A 194 4.21 9.64 -47.69
CA VAL A 194 5.39 9.77 -46.81
C VAL A 194 5.20 8.71 -45.70
N PRO A 195 6.19 7.87 -45.35
CA PRO A 195 6.06 6.97 -44.21
C PRO A 195 6.15 7.80 -42.93
N VAL A 196 5.01 8.34 -42.49
CA VAL A 196 4.93 9.05 -41.22
C VAL A 196 5.10 7.99 -40.12
N THR A 197 6.10 8.25 -39.28
CA THR A 197 6.49 7.67 -37.99
C THR A 197 5.37 7.42 -36.97
N GLY A 198 4.10 7.56 -37.35
CA GLY A 198 2.92 7.42 -36.50
C GLY A 198 2.55 5.98 -36.16
N ARG A 199 2.88 4.99 -37.00
CA ARG A 199 2.44 3.59 -36.77
C ARG A 199 3.09 2.96 -35.54
N GLU A 200 4.35 3.29 -35.23
CA GLU A 200 5.01 2.86 -33.99
C GLU A 200 4.49 3.58 -32.74
N SER A 201 4.09 4.85 -32.87
CA SER A 201 3.48 5.61 -31.76
C SER A 201 2.11 5.04 -31.37
N VAL A 202 1.32 4.59 -32.36
CA VAL A 202 -0.02 4.00 -32.18
C VAL A 202 0.04 2.67 -31.41
N THR A 203 1.04 1.81 -31.69
CA THR A 203 1.25 0.57 -30.93
C THR A 203 1.82 0.82 -29.53
N LYS A 204 2.67 1.84 -29.35
CA LYS A 204 3.18 2.26 -28.04
C LYS A 204 2.06 2.79 -27.14
N GLU A 205 1.13 3.59 -27.68
CA GLU A 205 0.01 4.16 -26.92
C GLU A 205 -1.06 3.12 -26.53
N GLY A 206 -1.35 2.15 -27.42
CA GLY A 206 -2.24 1.03 -27.09
C GLY A 206 -1.65 0.12 -25.99
N LYS A 207 -0.33 -0.12 -26.05
CA LYS A 207 0.40 -0.83 -24.98
C LYS A 207 0.37 -0.05 -23.66
N LEU A 208 0.54 1.27 -23.69
CA LEU A 208 0.45 2.13 -22.51
C LEU A 208 -0.95 2.08 -21.87
N THR A 209 -2.00 2.17 -22.68
CA THR A 209 -3.40 2.06 -22.20
C THR A 209 -3.66 0.72 -21.52
N LYS A 210 -3.24 -0.38 -22.16
CA LYS A 210 -3.39 -1.74 -21.62
C LYS A 210 -2.60 -1.92 -20.32
N MET A 211 -1.36 -1.45 -20.29
CA MET A 211 -0.49 -1.51 -19.10
C MET A 211 -1.12 -0.76 -17.91
N VAL A 212 -1.70 0.41 -18.16
CA VAL A 212 -2.27 1.22 -17.08
C VAL A 212 -3.57 0.61 -16.54
N VAL A 213 -4.46 0.10 -17.40
CA VAL A 213 -5.68 -0.59 -16.94
C VAL A 213 -5.32 -1.80 -16.07
N THR A 214 -4.34 -2.60 -16.50
CA THR A 214 -3.86 -3.77 -15.75
C THR A 214 -3.28 -3.38 -14.39
N ILE A 215 -2.41 -2.37 -14.32
CA ILE A 215 -1.82 -1.91 -13.04
C ILE A 215 -2.92 -1.44 -12.09
N THR A 216 -3.91 -0.70 -12.59
CA THR A 216 -5.00 -0.18 -11.75
C THR A 216 -5.97 -1.26 -11.28
N SER A 217 -6.30 -2.25 -12.11
CA SER A 217 -7.17 -3.36 -11.70
C SER A 217 -6.53 -4.25 -10.66
N VAL A 218 -5.22 -4.53 -10.81
CA VAL A 218 -4.45 -5.34 -9.85
C VAL A 218 -4.37 -4.60 -8.51
N PHE A 219 -4.05 -3.31 -8.54
CA PHE A 219 -3.98 -2.51 -7.30
C PHE A 219 -5.30 -2.50 -6.53
N ILE A 220 -6.44 -2.31 -7.22
CA ILE A 220 -7.76 -2.31 -6.58
C ILE A 220 -8.08 -3.69 -6.01
N ALA A 221 -7.87 -4.76 -6.77
CA ALA A 221 -8.15 -6.13 -6.32
C ALA A 221 -7.31 -6.52 -5.09
N CYS A 222 -6.03 -6.13 -5.06
CA CYS A 222 -5.11 -6.48 -3.98
C CYS A 222 -5.30 -5.63 -2.72
N ASN A 223 -5.70 -4.34 -2.83
CA ASN A 223 -5.82 -3.44 -1.66
C ASN A 223 -7.23 -3.35 -1.08
N MET A 224 -8.26 -3.75 -1.83
CA MET A 224 -9.65 -3.70 -1.35
C MET A 224 -9.93 -4.56 -0.10
N PRO A 225 -9.39 -5.79 0.04
CA PRO A 225 -9.63 -6.61 1.23
C PRO A 225 -9.14 -5.95 2.53
N ASN A 226 -7.95 -5.35 2.51
CA ASN A 226 -7.35 -4.72 3.68
C ASN A 226 -8.19 -3.54 4.20
N ASN A 227 -8.71 -2.71 3.29
CA ASN A 227 -9.56 -1.59 3.66
C ASN A 227 -10.93 -2.03 4.22
N LEU A 228 -11.49 -3.13 3.70
CA LEU A 228 -12.73 -3.71 4.23
C LEU A 228 -12.55 -4.22 5.66
N VAL A 229 -11.38 -4.79 5.98
CA VAL A 229 -11.06 -5.27 7.34
C VAL A 229 -10.89 -4.11 8.33
N ILE A 230 -10.18 -3.05 7.93
CA ILE A 230 -10.03 -1.83 8.74
C ILE A 230 -11.41 -1.21 9.03
N MET A 231 -12.29 -1.20 8.03
CA MET A 231 -13.66 -0.71 8.18
C MET A 231 -14.49 -1.63 9.10
N ALA A 232 -14.41 -2.95 8.92
CA ALA A 232 -15.11 -3.91 9.79
C ALA A 232 -14.70 -3.76 11.26
N ARG A 233 -13.41 -3.58 11.55
CA ARG A 233 -12.88 -3.32 12.90
C ARG A 233 -13.38 -2.00 13.49
N SER A 234 -13.69 -1.01 12.65
CA SER A 234 -14.23 0.28 13.11
C SER A 234 -15.71 0.18 13.53
N PHE A 235 -16.47 -0.74 12.94
CA PHE A 235 -17.87 -0.99 13.28
C PHE A 235 -18.03 -2.01 14.42
N GLU A 236 -17.18 -3.02 14.46
CA GLU A 236 -17.20 -4.08 15.47
C GLU A 236 -15.81 -4.17 16.14
N PRO A 237 -15.61 -3.52 17.30
CA PRO A 237 -14.33 -3.55 18.01
C PRO A 237 -13.91 -4.96 18.46
N GLU A 238 -14.86 -5.88 18.63
CA GLU A 238 -14.58 -7.30 18.91
C GLU A 238 -14.02 -8.05 17.68
N PHE A 239 -14.01 -7.44 16.50
CA PHE A 239 -13.30 -7.91 15.31
C PHE A 239 -11.82 -7.51 15.37
N SER A 240 -11.11 -8.03 16.36
CA SER A 240 -9.70 -7.73 16.62
C SER A 240 -8.89 -8.97 16.97
N GLU A 241 -7.56 -8.83 17.01
CA GLU A 241 -6.58 -9.89 17.29
C GLU A 241 -6.82 -10.61 18.62
N ARG A 242 -7.42 -9.93 19.60
CA ARG A 242 -7.79 -10.47 20.93
C ARG A 242 -9.31 -10.51 21.15
N GLY A 243 -10.09 -10.26 20.11
CA GLY A 243 -11.55 -10.17 20.18
C GLY A 243 -12.26 -11.49 19.91
N LYS A 244 -13.59 -11.47 20.03
CA LYS A 244 -14.45 -12.66 19.87
C LYS A 244 -14.32 -13.32 18.49
N TYR A 245 -13.99 -12.54 17.46
CA TYR A 245 -13.85 -13.00 16.08
C TYR A 245 -12.38 -13.25 15.67
N GLN A 246 -11.47 -13.45 16.63
CA GLN A 246 -10.03 -13.63 16.41
C GLN A 246 -9.68 -14.60 15.28
N PHE A 247 -10.32 -15.77 15.20
CA PHE A 247 -9.99 -16.78 14.17
C PHE A 247 -10.33 -16.31 12.75
N ILE A 248 -11.45 -15.60 12.59
CA ILE A 248 -11.85 -15.02 11.30
C ILE A 248 -10.92 -13.86 10.94
N PHE A 249 -10.59 -13.02 11.93
CA PHE A 249 -9.66 -11.91 11.76
C PHE A 249 -8.28 -12.38 11.27
N ILE A 250 -7.76 -13.44 11.90
CA ILE A 250 -6.47 -14.06 11.56
C ILE A 250 -6.53 -14.66 10.14
N MET A 251 -7.55 -15.47 9.83
CA MET A 251 -7.67 -16.07 8.49
C MET A 251 -7.73 -15.02 7.37
N ILE A 252 -8.46 -13.92 7.57
CA ILE A 252 -8.51 -12.86 6.56
C ILE A 252 -7.13 -12.21 6.43
N HIS A 253 -6.42 -11.97 7.54
CA HIS A 253 -5.05 -11.45 7.50
C HIS A 253 -4.06 -12.39 6.81
N ASP A 254 -4.19 -13.70 6.97
CA ASP A 254 -3.35 -14.68 6.28
C ASP A 254 -3.60 -14.67 4.76
N VAL A 255 -4.86 -14.59 4.33
CA VAL A 255 -5.20 -14.45 2.91
C VAL A 255 -4.67 -13.13 2.34
N MET A 256 -4.80 -12.04 3.09
CA MET A 256 -4.25 -10.73 2.72
C MET A 256 -2.73 -10.78 2.62
N TYR A 257 -2.08 -11.44 3.56
CA TYR A 257 -0.63 -11.63 3.57
C TYR A 257 -0.14 -12.34 2.30
N ILE A 258 -0.86 -13.37 1.85
CA ILE A 258 -0.55 -14.07 0.59
C ILE A 258 -0.74 -13.14 -0.62
N LEU A 259 -1.85 -12.40 -0.66
CA LEU A 259 -2.12 -11.44 -1.74
C LEU A 259 -1.09 -10.31 -1.80
N GLU A 260 -0.66 -9.81 -0.65
CA GLU A 260 0.42 -8.82 -0.52
C GLU A 260 1.75 -9.38 -1.01
N THR A 261 2.09 -10.61 -0.63
CA THR A 261 3.32 -11.28 -1.08
C THR A 261 3.34 -11.42 -2.60
N VAL A 262 2.21 -11.85 -3.19
CA VAL A 262 2.05 -11.94 -4.65
C VAL A 262 2.13 -10.57 -5.32
N ASN A 263 1.58 -9.51 -4.70
CA ASN A 263 1.66 -8.16 -5.24
C ASN A 263 3.06 -7.53 -5.13
N SER A 264 3.87 -7.97 -4.18
CA SER A 264 5.25 -7.52 -3.96
C SER A 264 6.31 -8.30 -4.77
N SER A 265 5.90 -9.38 -5.46
CA SER A 265 6.74 -10.24 -6.30
C SER A 265 6.62 -9.86 -7.78
#